data_AF-S9QXM3-F1
#
_entry.id   AF-S9QXM3-F1
#
_cell.length_a   1.000
_cell.length_b   1.000
_cell.length_c   1.000
_cell.angle_alpha   90.00
_cell.angle_beta   90.00
_cell.angle_gamma   90.00
#
_symmetry.space_group_name_H-M   'P 1'
#
loop_
_entity.id
_entity.type
_entity.pdbx_description
1 polymer ?
#
loop_
_entity_poly.entity_id
_entity_poly.type
_entity_poly.pdbx_seq_one_letter_code
_entity_poly.pdbx_strand_id
1 'polypeptide(L)'
;MTGERAGMAEAGGRSGLDRAEAARFDAMAAAWWDPAGPLAPLHAMTPARLDWITARLTAGFDRDRRAARPLEGLRVLDIGCAGGFCPSRWPVSAPP
;
A
#
# COMPACT_ATOMS: atom_id res chain seq x y z
N MET A 1 -46.94 -23.29 8.43
CA MET A 1 -46.39 -24.21 7.42
C MET A 1 -46.83 -23.62 6.09
N THR A 2 -46.07 -22.79 5.41
CA THR A 2 -44.75 -22.92 4.78
C THR A 2 -44.14 -21.51 4.68
N GLY A 3 -42.84 -21.22 4.74
CA GLY A 3 -41.70 -22.02 4.32
C GLY A 3 -41.21 -21.57 2.94
N GLU A 4 -40.79 -20.31 2.78
CA GLU A 4 -40.08 -19.86 1.57
C GLU A 4 -38.83 -19.07 1.96
N ARG A 5 -37.78 -19.82 2.27
CA ARG A 5 -36.41 -19.34 2.07
C ARG A 5 -36.14 -19.44 0.57
N ALA A 6 -36.50 -18.38 -0.17
CA ALA A 6 -36.01 -18.22 -1.53
C ALA A 6 -34.48 -18.17 -1.46
N GLY A 7 -33.85 -19.13 -2.13
CA GLY A 7 -32.42 -19.37 -2.09
C GLY A 7 -31.62 -18.11 -2.38
N MET A 8 -30.77 -17.73 -1.43
CA MET A 8 -29.59 -16.94 -1.72
C MET A 8 -28.77 -17.80 -2.70
N ALA A 9 -28.78 -17.45 -3.97
CA ALA A 9 -27.85 -18.02 -4.92
C ALA A 9 -26.44 -17.83 -4.37
N GLU A 10 -25.72 -18.93 -4.16
CA GLU A 10 -24.29 -18.94 -3.86
C GLU A 10 -23.59 -18.10 -4.94
N ALA A 11 -23.19 -16.88 -4.58
CA ALA A 11 -22.28 -16.10 -5.39
C ALA A 11 -20.92 -16.82 -5.34
N GLY A 12 -20.71 -17.76 -6.25
CA GLY A 12 -19.42 -18.37 -6.53
C GLY A 12 -18.44 -17.28 -7.01
N GLY A 13 -17.91 -16.53 -6.05
CA GLY A 13 -17.02 -15.41 -6.29
C GLY A 13 -15.69 -15.93 -6.84
N ARG A 14 -15.37 -15.56 -8.08
CA ARG A 14 -13.99 -15.64 -8.55
C ARG A 14 -13.11 -14.84 -7.59
N SER A 15 -12.19 -15.50 -6.88
CA SER A 15 -11.20 -14.80 -6.07
C SER A 15 -10.36 -13.90 -6.99
N GLY A 16 -10.25 -12.60 -6.69
CA GLY A 16 -9.38 -11.68 -7.42
C GLY A 16 -7.87 -11.91 -7.21
N LEU A 17 -7.50 -13.06 -6.64
CA LEU A 17 -6.13 -13.44 -6.31
C LEU A 17 -5.63 -14.45 -7.34
N ASP A 18 -4.57 -14.08 -8.06
CA ASP A 18 -3.77 -15.04 -8.82
C ASP A 18 -2.75 -15.70 -7.89
N ARG A 19 -2.87 -17.02 -7.72
CA ARG A 19 -1.99 -17.80 -6.86
C ARG A 19 -0.57 -17.89 -7.39
N ALA A 20 -0.38 -17.87 -8.72
CA ALA A 20 0.95 -17.92 -9.32
C ALA A 20 1.71 -16.62 -9.07
N GLU A 21 1.00 -15.48 -9.15
CA GLU A 21 1.56 -14.17 -8.81
C GLU A 21 1.90 -14.08 -7.32
N ALA A 22 1.01 -14.54 -6.43
CA ALA A 22 1.28 -14.59 -5.00
C ALA A 22 2.55 -15.39 -4.67
N ALA A 23 2.68 -16.60 -5.24
CA ALA A 23 3.85 -17.45 -5.03
C ALA A 23 5.17 -16.80 -5.51
N ARG A 24 5.11 -16.00 -6.58
CA ARG A 24 6.27 -15.24 -7.08
C ARG A 24 6.73 -14.20 -6.06
N PHE A 25 5.81 -13.44 -5.47
CA PHE A 25 6.15 -12.45 -4.45
C PHE A 25 6.61 -13.09 -3.15
N ASP A 26 6.03 -14.21 -2.74
CA ASP A 26 6.45 -14.98 -1.57
C ASP A 26 7.90 -15.46 -1.69
N ALA A 27 8.30 -15.94 -2.88
CA ALA A 27 9.69 -16.35 -3.15
C ALA A 27 10.69 -15.19 -3.01
N MET A 28 10.24 -13.95 -3.18
CA MET A 28 11.06 -12.73 -3.05
C MET A 28 11.02 -12.10 -1.65
N ALA A 29 10.15 -12.58 -0.75
CA ALA A 29 9.88 -11.96 0.55
C ALA A 29 11.12 -11.86 1.46
N ALA A 30 12.00 -12.85 1.43
CA ALA A 30 13.21 -12.84 2.25
C ALA A 30 14.20 -11.72 1.86
N ALA A 31 14.23 -11.32 0.59
CA ALA A 31 15.09 -10.27 0.06
C ALA A 31 14.35 -8.92 -0.08
N TRP A 32 13.16 -8.78 0.51
CA TRP A 32 12.27 -7.65 0.25
C TRP A 32 12.92 -6.29 0.55
N TRP A 33 13.78 -6.25 1.57
CA TRP A 33 14.43 -5.04 2.06
C TRP A 33 15.92 -4.93 1.72
N ASP A 34 16.44 -5.84 0.88
CA ASP A 34 17.83 -5.77 0.43
C ASP A 34 18.03 -4.58 -0.53
N PRO A 35 18.89 -3.58 -0.20
CA PRO A 35 19.17 -2.45 -1.07
C PRO A 35 19.80 -2.81 -2.41
N ALA A 36 20.44 -3.97 -2.52
CA ALA A 36 21.00 -4.52 -3.76
C ALA A 36 20.13 -5.66 -4.33
N GLY A 37 18.99 -5.95 -3.69
CA GLY A 37 18.09 -7.02 -4.05
C GLY A 37 17.24 -6.71 -5.29
N PRO A 38 16.41 -7.69 -5.72
CA PRO A 38 15.57 -7.56 -6.91
C PRO A 38 14.52 -6.43 -6.82
N LEU A 39 14.23 -5.93 -5.61
CA LEU A 39 13.29 -4.85 -5.34
C LEU A 39 13.96 -3.49 -5.11
N ALA A 40 15.28 -3.37 -5.32
CA ALA A 40 15.99 -2.09 -5.24
C ALA A 40 15.37 -0.96 -6.08
N PRO A 41 14.88 -1.18 -7.32
CA PRO A 41 14.19 -0.14 -8.08
C PRO A 41 12.90 0.37 -7.40
N LEU A 42 12.15 -0.52 -6.73
CA LEU A 42 10.94 -0.15 -5.98
C LEU A 42 11.29 0.76 -4.79
N HIS A 43 12.40 0.46 -4.09
CA HIS A 43 12.92 1.30 -3.01
C HIS A 43 13.37 2.67 -3.53
N ALA A 44 14.06 2.71 -4.67
CA ALA A 44 14.52 3.95 -5.28
C ALA A 44 13.36 4.87 -5.72
N MET A 45 12.22 4.31 -6.11
CA MET A 45 11.01 5.07 -6.48
C MET A 45 10.18 5.54 -5.29
N THR A 46 10.31 4.89 -4.13
CA THR A 46 9.54 5.17 -2.92
C THR A 46 9.53 6.67 -2.56
N PRO A 47 10.68 7.40 -2.63
CA PRO A 47 10.67 8.83 -2.38
C PRO A 47 9.74 9.67 -3.25
N ALA A 48 9.87 9.52 -4.57
CA ALA A 48 9.04 10.27 -5.50
C ALA A 48 7.56 9.92 -5.35
N ARG A 49 7.25 8.63 -5.13
CA ARG A 49 5.89 8.13 -4.91
C ARG A 49 5.25 8.76 -3.68
N LEU A 50 5.96 8.82 -2.57
CA LEU A 50 5.43 9.35 -1.32
C LEU A 50 5.26 10.85 -1.36
N ASP A 51 6.19 11.57 -1.99
CA ASP A 51 6.07 13.01 -2.16
C ASP A 51 4.80 13.34 -2.94
N TRP A 52 4.58 12.60 -4.04
CA TRP A 52 3.39 12.76 -4.86
C TRP A 52 2.10 12.45 -4.11
N ILE A 53 2.05 11.32 -3.38
CA ILE A 53 0.87 10.94 -2.57
C ILE A 53 0.60 11.99 -1.49
N THR A 54 1.64 12.39 -0.75
CA THR A 54 1.52 13.37 0.34
C THR A 54 1.02 14.70 -0.20
N ALA A 55 1.57 15.19 -1.32
CA ALA A 55 1.12 16.43 -1.96
C ALA A 55 -0.36 16.39 -2.35
N ARG A 56 -0.82 15.27 -2.89
CA ARG A 56 -2.22 15.09 -3.31
C ARG A 56 -3.17 15.03 -2.12
N LEU A 57 -2.80 14.28 -1.07
CA LEU A 57 -3.59 14.19 0.14
C LEU A 57 -3.66 15.55 0.85
N THR A 58 -2.55 16.26 0.99
CA THR A 58 -2.55 17.57 1.66
C THR A 58 -3.36 18.60 0.89
N ALA A 59 -3.29 18.60 -0.44
CA ALA A 59 -4.13 19.47 -1.26
C ALA A 59 -5.62 19.09 -1.20
N GLY A 60 -5.95 17.79 -1.18
CA GLY A 60 -7.34 17.32 -1.14
C GLY A 60 -8.03 17.49 0.21
N PHE A 61 -7.27 17.54 1.31
CA PHE A 61 -7.78 17.66 2.69
C PHE A 61 -7.46 19.01 3.36
N ASP A 62 -7.04 20.01 2.58
CA ASP A 62 -6.68 21.37 3.05
C ASP A 62 -5.67 21.34 4.22
N ARG A 63 -4.55 20.65 4.02
CA ARG A 63 -3.47 20.49 5.02
C ARG A 63 -2.19 21.14 4.54
N ASP A 64 -1.40 21.61 5.50
CA ASP A 64 -0.03 22.05 5.24
C ASP A 64 0.89 20.85 5.00
N ARG A 65 1.41 20.74 3.77
CA ARG A 65 2.39 19.72 3.38
C ARG A 65 3.70 19.80 4.16
N ARG A 66 4.07 21.00 4.63
CA ARG A 66 5.34 21.25 5.34
C ARG A 66 5.21 21.03 6.85
N ALA A 67 4.00 20.78 7.36
CA ALA A 67 3.80 20.42 8.75
C ALA A 67 4.59 19.14 9.08
N ALA A 68 5.02 19.00 10.34
CA ALA A 68 5.79 17.84 10.79
C ALA A 68 5.04 16.50 10.59
N ARG A 69 3.70 16.53 10.61
CA ARG A 69 2.83 15.38 10.41
C ARG A 69 1.65 15.74 9.48
N PRO A 70 1.90 15.88 8.18
CA PRO A 70 0.93 16.46 7.24
C PRO A 70 -0.31 15.58 7.02
N LEU A 71 -0.22 14.29 7.34
CA LEU A 71 -1.30 13.31 7.21
C LEU A 71 -1.94 12.92 8.54
N GLU A 72 -1.65 13.64 9.63
CA GLU A 72 -2.20 13.32 10.94
C GLU A 72 -3.73 13.42 10.97
N GLY A 73 -4.36 12.37 11.53
CA GLY A 73 -5.81 12.23 11.59
C GLY A 73 -6.46 11.67 10.32
N LEU A 74 -5.71 11.46 9.24
CA LEU A 74 -6.21 10.76 8.06
C LEU A 74 -6.08 9.24 8.23
N ARG A 75 -7.08 8.51 7.74
CA ARG A 75 -7.02 7.05 7.62
C ARG A 75 -6.62 6.68 6.20
N VAL A 76 -5.51 5.97 6.06
CA VAL A 76 -4.94 5.57 4.76
C VAL A 76 -4.95 4.05 4.66
N LEU A 77 -5.42 3.53 3.52
CA LEU A 77 -5.37 2.10 3.18
C LEU A 77 -4.39 1.92 2.02
N ASP A 78 -3.35 1.12 2.24
CA ASP A 78 -2.39 0.71 1.21
C ASP A 78 -2.72 -0.70 0.72
N ILE A 79 -3.26 -0.81 -0.49
CA ILE A 79 -3.66 -2.09 -1.09
C ILE A 79 -2.45 -2.68 -1.80
N GLY A 80 -2.03 -3.89 -1.38
CA GLY A 80 -0.81 -4.50 -1.89
C GLY A 80 0.46 -3.95 -1.22
N CYS A 81 0.38 -3.64 0.08
CA CYS A 81 1.50 -3.11 0.86
C CYS A 81 2.74 -4.02 0.90
N ALA A 82 2.56 -5.31 0.63
CA ALA A 82 3.59 -6.34 0.60
C ALA A 82 4.50 -6.29 1.85
N GLY A 83 5.82 -6.10 1.71
CA GLY A 83 6.75 -6.00 2.85
C GLY A 83 6.52 -4.81 3.79
N GLY A 84 5.55 -3.94 3.48
CA GLY A 84 5.17 -2.78 4.27
C GLY A 84 5.92 -1.52 3.87
N PHE A 85 5.57 -0.42 4.54
CA PHE A 85 6.33 0.81 4.47
C PHE A 85 7.48 0.72 5.49
N CYS A 86 8.75 0.77 5.09
CA CYS A 86 9.88 0.81 6.03
C CYS A 86 10.14 2.26 6.45
N PRO A 87 9.68 2.71 7.63
CA PRO A 87 9.76 4.11 8.02
C PRO A 87 11.17 4.49 8.49
N SER A 88 11.97 3.51 8.94
CA SER A 88 13.32 3.72 9.51
C SER A 88 14.38 4.14 8.48
N ARG A 89 14.02 4.19 7.20
CA ARG A 89 14.88 4.70 6.10
C ARG A 89 14.31 5.90 5.35
N TRP A 90 13.19 6.47 5.79
CA TRP A 90 12.64 7.69 5.21
C TRP A 90 13.10 8.92 6.01
N PRO A 91 14.01 9.75 5.49
CA PRO A 91 14.23 11.06 6.08
C PRO A 91 13.01 11.91 5.74
N VAL A 92 12.26 12.32 6.77
CA VAL A 92 11.26 13.39 6.67
C VAL A 92 11.88 14.77 6.42
N SER A 93 13.19 14.85 6.13
CA SER A 93 13.85 16.04 5.62
C SER A 93 14.37 15.79 4.21
N ALA A 94 13.64 16.28 3.21
CA ALA A 94 14.31 16.75 1.99
C ALA A 94 15.25 17.90 2.40
N PRO A 95 16.46 18.03 1.82
CA PRO A 95 17.27 19.23 2.01
C PRO A 95 16.51 20.46 1.47
N PRO A 96 16.86 21.68 1.93
CA PRO A 96 16.11 22.90 1.62
C PRO A 96 15.97 23.20 0.12
#